data_AF-A0A4Q3VQA8-F1
#
_entry.id   AF-A0A4Q3VQA8-F1
#
_cell.length_a   1.000
_cell.length_b   1.000
_cell.length_c   1.000
_cell.angle_alpha   90.00
_cell.angle_beta   90.00
_cell.angle_gamma   90.00
#
_symmetry.space_group_name_H-M   'P 1'
#
loop_
_entity.id
_entity.type
_entity.pdbx_description
1 polymer ?
#
loop_
_entity_poly.entity_id
_entity_poly.type
_entity_poly.pdbx_seq_one_letter_code
_entity_poly.pdbx_strand_id
1 'polypeptide(L)'
;MKALLSLFISCIATFGYAQDDFKAAFSSINHEVQFNSKAYVNLKNATEVIGHRLTGSANGAQAEELAFKLLKSYGYEVKFQPFEVESWSRLTNETKIGDDPAALAKITSVTLAHSPVQANVTAEIVDMGNGHEEDYKVDPEKVKGKIALVYIGLLPGTPTAAKRPP
;
A
#
# COMPACT_ATOMS: atom_id res chain seq x y z
N MET A 1 40.53 -17.34 -49.59
CA MET A 1 39.07 -17.10 -49.46
C MET A 1 38.32 -18.22 -48.75
N LYS A 2 38.43 -19.50 -49.17
CA LYS A 2 37.72 -20.62 -48.51
C LYS A 2 38.07 -20.77 -47.02
N ALA A 3 39.35 -20.67 -46.65
CA ALA A 3 39.80 -20.74 -45.26
C ALA A 3 39.33 -19.56 -44.38
N LEU A 4 39.22 -18.35 -44.94
CA LEU A 4 38.67 -17.20 -44.21
C LEU A 4 37.15 -17.32 -43.99
N LEU A 5 36.43 -17.89 -44.97
CA LEU A 5 34.99 -18.13 -44.85
C LEU A 5 34.68 -19.22 -43.80
N SER A 6 35.50 -20.26 -43.74
CA SER A 6 35.42 -21.32 -42.72
C SER A 6 35.71 -20.79 -41.31
N LEU A 7 36.67 -19.87 -41.16
CA LEU A 7 36.99 -19.25 -39.87
C LEU A 7 35.86 -18.32 -39.39
N PHE A 8 35.22 -17.59 -40.32
CA PHE A 8 34.11 -16.69 -40.02
C PHE A 8 32.85 -17.45 -39.57
N ILE A 9 32.56 -18.60 -40.19
CA ILE A 9 31.44 -19.48 -39.78
C ILE A 9 31.69 -20.11 -38.40
N SER A 10 32.93 -20.48 -38.09
CA SER A 10 33.29 -21.01 -36.77
C SER A 10 33.16 -19.98 -35.63
N CYS A 11 33.42 -18.70 -35.91
CA CYS A 11 33.24 -17.62 -34.93
C CYS A 11 31.77 -17.31 -34.66
N ILE A 12 30.86 -17.44 -35.63
CA ILE A 12 29.43 -17.17 -35.44
C ILE A 12 28.78 -18.26 -34.57
N ALA A 13 29.24 -19.51 -34.66
CA ALA A 13 28.73 -20.62 -33.86
C ALA A 13 29.05 -20.49 -32.35
N THR A 14 30.06 -19.71 -31.96
CA THR A 14 30.43 -19.50 -30.55
C THR A 14 29.65 -18.38 -29.87
N PHE A 15 28.92 -17.52 -30.60
CA PHE A 15 28.12 -16.42 -30.02
C PHE A 15 26.68 -16.82 -29.65
N GLY A 16 26.28 -18.07 -29.88
CA GLY A 16 24.88 -18.53 -29.70
C GLY A 16 24.49 -19.08 -28.32
N TYR A 17 25.40 -19.13 -27.34
CA TYR A 17 25.20 -19.82 -26.05
C TYR A 17 25.11 -18.89 -24.83
N ALA A 18 24.73 -17.62 -25.02
CA ALA A 18 24.69 -16.62 -23.94
C ALA A 18 23.28 -16.31 -23.40
N GLN A 19 22.28 -17.16 -23.64
CA GLN A 19 21.01 -17.06 -22.93
C GLN A 19 21.02 -18.00 -21.72
N ASP A 20 20.95 -17.42 -20.54
CA ASP A 20 20.75 -18.19 -19.31
C ASP A 20 19.44 -18.99 -19.40
N ASP A 21 19.54 -20.32 -19.43
CA ASP A 21 18.38 -21.21 -19.39
C ASP A 21 17.88 -21.36 -17.94
N PHE A 22 17.11 -20.38 -17.47
CA PHE A 22 16.48 -20.42 -16.15
C PHE A 22 15.26 -21.35 -16.06
N LYS A 23 14.88 -22.02 -17.14
CA LYS A 23 13.65 -22.84 -17.18
C LYS A 23 13.65 -23.92 -16.11
N ALA A 24 14.79 -24.60 -15.93
CA ALA A 24 14.94 -25.63 -14.92
C ALA A 24 14.78 -25.05 -13.50
N ALA A 25 15.48 -23.95 -13.21
CA ALA A 25 15.41 -23.28 -11.91
C ALA A 25 13.98 -22.79 -11.58
N PHE A 26 13.30 -22.12 -12.52
CA PHE A 26 11.94 -21.65 -12.32
C PHE A 26 10.94 -22.80 -12.18
N SER A 27 11.10 -23.89 -12.93
CA SER A 27 10.27 -25.08 -12.77
C SER A 27 10.41 -25.68 -11.38
N SER A 28 11.64 -25.77 -10.86
CA SER A 28 11.90 -26.26 -9.50
C SER A 28 11.33 -25.34 -8.43
N ILE A 29 11.53 -24.02 -8.56
CA ILE A 29 10.95 -23.03 -7.62
C ILE A 29 9.42 -23.12 -7.63
N ASN A 30 8.80 -23.18 -8.80
CA ASN A 30 7.34 -23.30 -8.89
C ASN A 30 6.84 -24.58 -8.23
N HIS A 31 7.48 -25.72 -8.49
CA HIS A 31 7.13 -26.98 -7.82
C HIS A 31 7.20 -26.83 -6.29
N GLU A 32 8.31 -26.31 -5.76
CA GLU A 32 8.48 -26.12 -4.32
C GLU A 32 7.41 -25.20 -3.73
N VAL A 33 7.10 -24.09 -4.40
CA VAL A 33 6.04 -23.16 -3.95
C VAL A 33 4.66 -23.83 -3.96
N GLN A 34 4.32 -24.61 -4.99
CA GLN A 34 3.01 -25.25 -5.08
C GLN A 34 2.79 -26.32 -4.00
N PHE A 35 3.84 -27.08 -3.64
CA PHE A 35 3.69 -28.25 -2.76
C PHE A 35 4.16 -28.03 -1.33
N ASN A 36 5.10 -27.10 -1.09
CA ASN A 36 5.77 -26.94 0.21
C ASN A 36 5.70 -25.51 0.78
N SER A 37 5.00 -24.57 0.13
CA SER A 37 4.91 -23.19 0.59
C SER A 37 4.31 -23.08 2.00
N LYS A 38 4.95 -22.28 2.84
CA LYS A 38 4.46 -21.89 4.17
C LYS A 38 3.82 -20.51 4.21
N ALA A 39 3.63 -19.86 3.05
CA ALA A 39 3.18 -18.47 2.97
C ALA A 39 1.83 -18.25 3.69
N TYR A 40 0.83 -19.10 3.44
CA TYR A 40 -0.49 -18.98 4.08
C TYR A 40 -0.45 -19.24 5.59
N VAL A 41 0.32 -20.23 6.03
CA VAL A 41 0.44 -20.55 7.47
C VAL A 41 1.16 -19.42 8.20
N ASN A 42 2.23 -18.88 7.62
CA ASN A 42 2.95 -17.74 8.18
C ASN A 42 2.08 -16.48 8.21
N LEU A 43 1.32 -16.21 7.14
CA LEU A 43 0.37 -15.11 7.09
C LEU A 43 -0.69 -15.24 8.18
N LYS A 44 -1.31 -16.41 8.29
CA LYS A 44 -2.31 -16.71 9.33
C LYS A 44 -1.76 -16.46 10.72
N ASN A 45 -0.58 -17.01 11.03
CA ASN A 45 0.08 -16.82 12.31
C ASN A 45 0.32 -15.34 12.60
N ALA A 46 0.91 -14.60 11.65
CA ALA A 46 1.16 -13.17 11.82
C ALA A 46 -0.15 -12.39 12.06
N THR A 47 -1.24 -12.72 11.36
CA THR A 47 -2.53 -12.03 11.53
C THR A 47 -3.24 -12.38 12.83
N GLU A 48 -3.20 -13.63 13.28
CA GLU A 48 -3.91 -14.06 14.49
C GLU A 48 -3.15 -13.75 15.78
N VAL A 49 -1.81 -13.84 15.75
CA VAL A 49 -0.97 -13.65 16.94
C VAL A 49 -0.63 -12.18 17.15
N ILE A 50 -0.31 -11.44 16.08
CA ILE A 50 0.15 -10.04 16.17
C ILE A 50 -0.95 -9.05 15.79
N GLY A 51 -1.77 -9.36 14.77
CA GLY A 51 -2.82 -8.45 14.31
C GLY A 51 -2.27 -7.26 13.52
N HIS A 52 -2.76 -6.04 13.79
CA HIS A 52 -2.33 -4.82 13.10
C HIS A 52 -0.87 -4.46 13.45
N ARG A 53 -0.09 -3.99 12.47
CA ARG A 53 1.37 -3.80 12.61
C ARG A 53 1.80 -2.42 12.14
N LEU A 54 1.23 -1.38 12.76
CA LEU A 54 1.58 0.01 12.44
C LEU A 54 3.06 0.25 12.76
N THR A 55 3.80 0.92 11.86
CA THR A 55 5.21 1.28 12.06
C THR A 55 5.38 2.06 13.37
N GLY A 56 6.38 1.69 14.17
CA GLY A 56 6.64 2.31 15.47
C GLY A 56 5.71 1.88 16.61
N SER A 57 4.72 1.01 16.35
CA SER A 57 3.87 0.44 17.41
C SER A 57 4.49 -0.82 18.04
N ALA A 58 3.99 -1.22 19.21
CA ALA A 58 4.41 -2.46 19.88
C ALA A 58 4.23 -3.71 18.98
N ASN A 59 3.11 -3.79 18.26
CA ASN A 59 2.87 -4.88 17.31
C ASN A 59 3.78 -4.80 16.08
N GLY A 60 4.20 -3.59 15.68
CA GLY A 60 5.22 -3.40 14.64
C GLY A 60 6.54 -4.06 15.04
N ALA A 61 7.03 -3.76 16.25
CA ALA A 61 8.25 -4.37 16.79
C ALA A 61 8.13 -5.91 16.89
N GLN A 62 6.97 -6.44 17.30
CA GLN A 62 6.73 -7.88 17.30
C GLN A 62 6.80 -8.51 15.90
N ALA A 63 6.32 -7.80 14.87
CA ALA A 63 6.38 -8.26 13.49
C ALA A 63 7.79 -8.24 12.92
N GLU A 64 8.58 -7.22 13.25
CA GLU A 64 10.00 -7.14 12.91
C GLU A 64 10.77 -8.32 13.50
N GLU A 65 10.53 -8.63 14.77
CA GLU A 65 11.14 -9.77 15.47
C GLU A 65 10.71 -11.12 14.87
N LEU A 66 9.42 -11.26 14.52
CA LEU A 66 8.90 -12.46 13.83
C LEU A 66 9.61 -12.67 12.50
N ALA A 67 9.74 -11.62 11.69
CA ALA A 67 10.42 -11.67 10.40
C ALA A 67 11.92 -12.02 10.56
N PHE A 68 12.59 -11.41 11.54
CA PHE A 68 13.99 -11.70 11.86
C PHE A 68 14.20 -13.19 12.16
N LYS A 69 13.41 -13.75 13.09
CA LYS A 69 13.48 -15.16 13.48
C LYS A 69 13.16 -16.10 12.32
N LEU A 70 12.14 -15.78 11.54
CA LEU A 70 11.73 -16.61 10.40
C LEU A 70 12.84 -16.69 9.35
N LEU A 71 13.40 -15.55 8.95
CA LEU A 71 14.47 -15.50 7.96
C LEU A 71 15.76 -16.18 8.48
N LYS A 72 16.10 -15.99 9.76
CA LYS A 72 17.21 -16.73 10.39
C LYS A 72 16.98 -18.24 10.37
N SER A 73 15.75 -18.70 10.62
CA SER A 73 15.41 -20.14 10.58
C SER A 73 15.56 -20.76 9.18
N TYR A 74 15.54 -19.94 8.12
CA TYR A 74 15.79 -20.37 6.74
C TYR A 74 17.28 -20.36 6.37
N GLY A 75 18.16 -19.97 7.31
CA GLY A 75 19.61 -19.95 7.11
C GLY A 75 20.16 -18.65 6.52
N TYR A 76 19.37 -17.57 6.45
CA TYR A 76 19.84 -16.29 5.94
C TYR A 76 20.69 -15.53 6.96
N GLU A 77 21.60 -14.68 6.46
CA GLU A 77 22.20 -13.62 7.25
C GLU A 77 21.20 -12.47 7.39
N VAL A 78 20.76 -12.21 8.62
CA VAL A 78 19.73 -11.21 8.93
C VAL A 78 20.26 -10.25 9.98
N LYS A 79 19.99 -8.96 9.78
CA LYS A 79 20.28 -7.86 10.71
C LYS A 79 19.12 -6.87 10.70
N PHE A 80 18.91 -6.17 11.81
CA PHE A 80 18.03 -5.01 11.84
C PHE A 80 18.72 -3.79 11.24
N GLN A 81 17.96 -2.97 10.53
CA GLN A 81 18.41 -1.67 10.05
C GLN A 81 17.52 -0.58 10.69
N PRO A 82 18.01 0.15 11.70
CA PRO A 82 17.21 1.17 12.36
C PRO A 82 17.01 2.39 11.45
N PHE A 83 15.85 3.03 11.60
CA PHE A 83 15.51 4.30 10.96
C PHE A 83 14.54 5.06 11.86
N GLU A 84 14.48 6.38 11.68
CA GLU A 84 13.57 7.26 12.43
C GLU A 84 12.43 7.74 11.52
N VAL A 85 11.23 7.79 12.07
CA VAL A 85 10.05 8.37 11.43
C VAL A 85 9.23 9.14 12.45
N GLU A 86 8.55 10.17 11.99
CA GLU A 86 7.49 10.79 12.78
C GLU A 86 6.34 9.79 12.92
N SER A 87 6.11 9.34 14.15
CA SER A 87 4.99 8.45 14.43
C SER A 87 3.74 9.27 14.68
N TRP A 88 2.65 8.87 14.02
CA TRP A 88 1.32 9.37 14.29
C TRP A 88 0.49 8.24 14.88
N SER A 89 -0.06 8.47 16.06
CA SER A 89 -0.95 7.52 16.72
C SER A 89 -2.36 8.07 16.77
N ARG A 90 -3.33 7.22 16.43
CA ARG A 90 -4.75 7.54 16.60
C ARG A 90 -5.03 7.70 18.09
N LEU A 91 -5.56 8.86 18.45
CA LEU A 91 -6.18 9.07 19.75
C LEU A 91 -7.67 8.72 19.65
N THR A 92 -8.50 9.45 20.35
CA THR A 92 -9.95 9.33 20.28
C THR A 92 -10.50 10.18 19.14
N ASN A 93 -11.59 9.73 18.54
CA ASN A 93 -12.41 10.55 17.68
C ASN A 93 -13.89 10.39 18.06
N GLU A 94 -14.66 11.42 17.76
CA GLU A 94 -16.11 11.35 17.76
C GLU A 94 -16.60 12.17 16.57
N THR A 95 -17.45 11.55 15.75
CA THR A 95 -18.11 12.23 14.64
C THR A 95 -19.60 12.07 14.82
N LYS A 96 -20.32 13.18 14.73
CA LYS A 96 -21.78 13.20 14.77
C LYS A 96 -22.31 14.00 13.57
N ILE A 97 -23.43 13.55 13.02
CA ILE A 97 -24.08 14.16 11.86
C ILE A 97 -25.59 14.21 12.10
N GLY A 98 -26.25 15.25 11.64
CA GLY A 98 -27.71 15.42 11.70
C GLY A 98 -28.11 16.81 11.20
N ASP A 99 -29.41 16.99 10.95
CA ASP A 99 -29.96 18.25 10.42
C ASP A 99 -30.17 19.32 11.50
N ASP A 100 -30.17 18.91 12.78
CA ASP A 100 -30.30 19.77 13.94
C ASP A 100 -29.07 19.61 14.86
N PRO A 101 -28.34 20.70 15.19
CA PRO A 101 -27.23 20.68 16.15
C PRO A 101 -27.61 20.11 17.53
N ALA A 102 -28.87 20.20 17.95
CA ALA A 102 -29.35 19.63 19.20
C ALA A 102 -29.59 18.11 19.13
N ALA A 103 -29.65 17.53 17.93
CA ALA A 103 -30.03 16.13 17.68
C ALA A 103 -29.07 15.40 16.71
N LEU A 104 -27.75 15.58 16.90
CA LEU A 104 -26.75 14.90 16.07
C LEU A 104 -26.57 13.42 16.44
N ALA A 105 -26.57 12.53 15.45
CA ALA A 105 -26.35 11.11 15.62
C ALA A 105 -24.86 10.76 15.46
N LYS A 106 -24.33 9.92 16.37
CA LYS A 106 -22.94 9.43 16.30
C LYS A 106 -22.78 8.44 15.15
N ILE A 107 -21.70 8.58 14.38
CA ILE A 107 -21.33 7.65 13.31
C ILE A 107 -19.95 7.04 13.57
N THR A 108 -19.72 5.86 13.00
CA THR A 108 -18.39 5.25 12.99
C THR A 108 -17.50 6.00 12.00
N SER A 109 -16.35 6.47 12.47
CA SER A 109 -15.38 7.16 11.64
C SER A 109 -13.96 6.81 12.08
N VAL A 110 -12.99 7.06 11.20
CA VAL A 110 -11.57 6.95 11.50
C VAL A 110 -10.88 8.22 11.03
N THR A 111 -9.92 8.72 11.81
CA THR A 111 -9.08 9.86 11.42
C THR A 111 -8.15 9.50 10.25
N LEU A 112 -7.69 10.44 9.44
CA LEU A 112 -6.62 10.16 8.47
C LEU A 112 -5.26 10.43 9.12
N ALA A 113 -4.25 9.68 8.72
CA ALA A 113 -2.88 10.02 9.11
C ALA A 113 -2.57 11.47 8.69
N HIS A 114 -1.76 12.17 9.49
CA HIS A 114 -1.46 13.60 9.31
C HIS A 114 -2.65 14.58 9.48
N SER A 115 -3.80 14.10 9.98
CA SER A 115 -4.82 15.02 10.51
C SER A 115 -4.26 15.80 11.72
N PRO A 116 -4.75 17.04 11.99
CA PRO A 116 -4.32 17.81 13.15
C PRO A 116 -4.37 16.99 14.44
N VAL A 117 -3.41 17.20 15.33
CA VAL A 117 -3.31 16.47 16.62
C VAL A 117 -4.58 16.66 17.46
N GLN A 118 -5.17 17.86 17.41
CA GLN A 118 -6.43 18.18 18.06
C GLN A 118 -7.26 19.12 17.18
N ALA A 119 -8.55 18.80 17.04
CA ALA A 119 -9.55 19.67 16.42
C ALA A 119 -10.90 19.43 17.09
N ASN A 120 -11.68 20.50 17.26
CA ASN A 120 -13.07 20.44 17.69
C ASN A 120 -13.87 21.41 16.81
N VAL A 121 -14.56 20.86 15.81
CA VAL A 121 -15.20 21.63 14.76
C VAL A 121 -16.65 21.19 14.62
N THR A 122 -17.56 22.16 14.64
CA THR A 122 -18.97 21.99 14.29
C THR A 122 -19.28 22.96 13.17
N ALA A 123 -19.67 22.45 12.01
CA ALA A 123 -20.06 23.25 10.85
C ALA A 123 -21.01 22.46 9.96
N GLU A 124 -21.65 23.15 9.02
CA GLU A 124 -22.44 22.54 7.95
C GLU A 124 -21.56 21.59 7.12
N ILE A 125 -22.13 20.46 6.71
CA ILE A 125 -21.49 19.51 5.81
C ILE A 125 -21.93 19.84 4.38
N VAL A 126 -20.97 19.91 3.45
CA VAL A 126 -21.25 20.06 2.02
C VAL A 126 -20.64 18.93 1.21
N ASP A 127 -21.45 18.38 0.31
CA ASP A 127 -21.00 17.36 -0.65
C ASP A 127 -20.10 17.99 -1.72
N MET A 128 -18.85 17.55 -1.79
CA MET A 128 -17.86 18.00 -2.77
C MET A 128 -17.54 16.92 -3.81
N GLY A 129 -18.43 15.93 -4.00
CA GLY A 129 -18.27 14.91 -5.01
C GLY A 129 -17.02 14.06 -4.78
N ASN A 130 -16.14 14.00 -5.79
CA ASN A 130 -14.86 13.27 -5.67
C ASN A 130 -13.78 14.10 -4.96
N GLY A 131 -14.03 15.38 -4.68
CA GLY A 131 -13.03 16.28 -4.12
C GLY A 131 -11.90 16.57 -5.11
N HIS A 132 -12.18 16.50 -6.41
CA HIS A 132 -11.22 16.87 -7.44
C HIS A 132 -11.26 18.38 -7.69
N GLU A 133 -10.23 18.93 -8.34
CA GLU A 133 -10.13 20.37 -8.59
C GLU A 133 -11.37 20.95 -9.30
N GLU A 134 -11.96 20.17 -10.21
CA GLU A 134 -13.19 20.51 -10.92
C GLU A 134 -14.39 20.71 -9.99
N ASP A 135 -14.51 19.90 -8.93
CA ASP A 135 -15.60 20.01 -7.95
C ASP A 135 -15.51 21.34 -7.20
N TYR A 136 -14.29 21.85 -6.95
CA TYR A 136 -14.06 23.15 -6.33
C TYR A 136 -14.17 24.32 -7.32
N LYS A 137 -13.94 24.09 -8.62
CA LYS A 137 -14.10 25.13 -9.67
C LYS A 137 -15.56 25.45 -9.98
N VAL A 138 -16.45 24.46 -9.87
CA VAL A 138 -17.90 24.64 -10.12
C VAL A 138 -18.51 25.62 -9.11
N ASP A 139 -18.16 25.49 -7.83
CA ASP A 139 -18.59 26.41 -6.78
C ASP A 139 -17.48 26.61 -5.73
N PRO A 140 -16.57 27.58 -5.94
CA PRO A 140 -15.42 27.84 -5.06
C PRO A 140 -15.81 28.27 -3.65
N GLU A 141 -17.00 28.82 -3.46
CA GLU A 141 -17.46 29.33 -2.15
C GLU A 141 -18.18 28.25 -1.35
N LYS A 142 -18.66 27.17 -1.99
CA LYS A 142 -19.46 26.10 -1.37
C LYS A 142 -18.88 25.56 -0.07
N VAL A 143 -17.56 25.39 0.00
CA VAL A 143 -16.86 24.69 1.08
C VAL A 143 -16.25 25.63 2.14
N LYS A 144 -16.19 26.94 1.87
CA LYS A 144 -15.48 27.86 2.77
C LYS A 144 -16.17 27.93 4.13
N GLY A 145 -15.43 27.61 5.20
CA GLY A 145 -15.94 27.57 6.57
C GLY A 145 -16.85 26.38 6.88
N LYS A 146 -16.93 25.39 5.97
CA LYS A 146 -17.77 24.20 6.10
C LYS A 146 -16.93 22.92 6.15
N ILE A 147 -17.55 21.81 6.50
CA ILE A 147 -16.92 20.48 6.46
C ILE A 147 -17.20 19.87 5.09
N ALA A 148 -16.15 19.57 4.33
CA ALA A 148 -16.27 18.87 3.05
C ALA A 148 -16.58 17.38 3.27
N LEU A 149 -17.64 16.89 2.66
CA LEU A 149 -17.89 15.46 2.46
C LEU A 149 -17.39 15.08 1.07
N VAL A 150 -16.42 14.18 1.02
CA VAL A 150 -15.76 13.75 -0.21
C VAL A 150 -15.86 12.24 -0.36
N TYR A 151 -16.18 11.79 -1.56
CA TYR A 151 -16.20 10.38 -1.92
C TYR A 151 -14.78 9.87 -2.18
N ILE A 152 -14.37 8.80 -1.50
CA ILE A 152 -13.00 8.23 -1.59
C ILE A 152 -12.73 7.51 -2.92
N GLY A 153 -13.73 7.42 -3.80
CA GLY A 153 -13.62 6.80 -5.12
C GLY A 153 -14.01 7.75 -6.24
N LEU A 154 -14.53 7.19 -7.34
CA LEU A 154 -15.06 7.96 -8.45
C LEU A 154 -16.57 7.73 -8.57
N LEU A 155 -17.33 8.81 -8.49
CA LEU A 155 -18.77 8.76 -8.70
C LEU A 155 -19.12 8.43 -10.17
N PRO A 156 -20.28 7.79 -10.44
CA PRO A 156 -20.77 7.59 -11.80
C PRO A 156 -20.81 8.91 -12.58
N GLY A 157 -20.36 8.89 -13.84
CA GLY A 157 -20.31 10.08 -14.68
C GLY A 157 -19.04 10.92 -14.55
N THR A 158 -18.10 10.55 -13.66
CA THR A 158 -16.80 11.24 -13.56
C THR A 158 -16.04 11.21 -14.90
N PRO A 159 -15.65 12.37 -15.48
CA PRO A 159 -14.94 12.43 -16.75
C PRO A 159 -13.65 11.63 -16.76
N THR A 160 -13.34 10.96 -17.88
CA THR A 160 -12.17 10.06 -18.00
C THR A 160 -10.83 10.75 -17.75
N ALA A 161 -10.72 12.04 -18.10
CA ALA A 161 -9.53 12.85 -17.84
C ALA A 161 -9.26 13.04 -16.33
N ALA A 162 -10.30 13.02 -15.50
CA ALA A 162 -10.21 13.12 -14.05
C ALA A 162 -9.99 11.75 -13.36
N LYS A 163 -9.93 10.64 -14.10
CA LYS A 163 -9.77 9.28 -13.52
C LYS A 163 -8.32 8.86 -13.28
N ARG A 164 -7.35 9.69 -13.65
CA ARG A 164 -5.94 9.41 -13.45
C ARG A 164 -5.33 10.52 -12.58
N PRO A 165 -4.79 10.22 -11.40
CA PRO A 165 -3.85 11.14 -10.81
C PRO A 165 -2.61 11.21 -11.73
N PRO A 166 -1.88 12.34 -11.74
CA PRO A 166 -0.56 12.40 -12.37
C PRO A 166 0.40 11.36 -11.78
#